data_AF-A0ABC9PDU6-F1
#
_entry.id   AF-A0ABC9PDU6-F1
#
_cell.length_a   1.000
_cell.length_b   1.000
_cell.length_c   1.000
_cell.angle_alpha   90.00
_cell.angle_beta   90.00
_cell.angle_gamma   90.00
#
_symmetry.space_group_name_H-M   'P 1'
#
loop_
_entity.id
_entity.type
_entity.pdbx_description
1 polymer ?
#
loop_
_entity_poly.entity_id
_entity_poly.type
_entity_poly.pdbx_seq_one_letter_code
_entity_poly.pdbx_strand_id
1 'polypeptide(L)'
;MMKKKIFTTLALILVLVSGGIYIYNKVTKPNLGPKTTKLYQRGFRLLEEQLGTYIKEHYSGVEKIEFSPIYITEEGSTFSNAYVRPTIYDKHGNKATLGTKVNNVYPSSFGIVSHIILNFDGGGNEVIELLDSEDNSIDVSNAKELPEEAKLTDAKSIDINIQMLVEDGQLKDVVKD
;
A
#
# COMPACT_ATOMS: atom_id res chain seq x y z
N MET A 1 11.43 -39.76 8.53
CA MET A 1 10.33 -38.78 8.45
C MET A 1 10.58 -37.54 9.34
N MET A 2 11.79 -36.96 9.34
CA MET A 2 12.13 -35.77 10.17
C MET A 2 12.66 -34.58 9.34
N LYS A 3 13.17 -34.82 8.13
CA LYS A 3 13.71 -33.77 7.25
C LYS A 3 12.66 -32.75 6.80
N LYS A 4 11.45 -33.20 6.41
CA LYS A 4 10.38 -32.28 5.96
C LYS A 4 9.98 -31.27 7.03
N LYS A 5 9.78 -31.71 8.29
CA LYS A 5 9.34 -30.85 9.41
C LYS A 5 10.37 -29.77 9.75
N ILE A 6 11.65 -30.11 9.78
CA ILE A 6 12.74 -29.15 10.05
C ILE A 6 12.80 -28.09 8.95
N PHE A 7 12.68 -28.48 7.68
CA PHE A 7 12.62 -27.54 6.56
C PHE A 7 11.40 -26.62 6.61
N THR A 8 10.22 -27.13 7.00
CA THR A 8 9.01 -26.29 7.12
C THR A 8 9.13 -25.28 8.26
N THR A 9 9.65 -25.69 9.41
CA THR A 9 9.87 -24.81 10.56
C THR A 9 10.93 -23.75 10.25
N LEU A 10 12.03 -24.11 9.57
CA LEU A 10 13.07 -23.16 9.20
C LEU A 10 12.59 -22.14 8.16
N ALA A 11 11.76 -22.57 7.19
CA ALA A 11 11.11 -21.68 6.22
C ALA A 11 10.13 -20.70 6.90
N LEU A 12 9.35 -21.18 7.89
CA LEU A 12 8.45 -20.32 8.66
C LEU A 12 9.21 -19.25 9.45
N ILE A 13 10.32 -19.62 10.08
CA ILE A 13 11.17 -18.69 10.84
C ILE A 13 11.80 -17.65 9.88
N LEU A 14 12.28 -18.08 8.71
CA LEU A 14 12.81 -17.16 7.69
C LEU A 14 11.76 -16.16 7.18
N VAL A 15 10.51 -16.60 6.95
CA VAL A 15 9.40 -15.72 6.53
C VAL A 15 9.00 -14.73 7.64
N LEU A 16 9.02 -15.15 8.91
CA LEU A 16 8.70 -14.28 10.04
C LEU A 16 9.81 -13.25 10.32
N VAL A 17 11.07 -13.66 10.20
CA VAL A 17 12.23 -12.76 10.36
C VAL A 17 12.32 -11.80 9.17
N SER A 18 12.06 -12.24 7.95
CA SER A 18 12.02 -11.35 6.78
C SER A 18 10.82 -10.40 6.83
N GLY A 19 9.63 -10.85 7.25
CA GLY A 19 8.47 -10.00 7.47
C GLY A 19 8.67 -8.94 8.56
N GLY A 20 9.28 -9.33 9.70
CA GLY A 20 9.58 -8.40 10.81
C GLY A 20 10.64 -7.35 10.49
N ILE A 21 11.74 -7.74 9.81
CA ILE A 21 12.79 -6.81 9.36
C ILE A 21 12.28 -5.92 8.22
N TYR A 22 11.46 -6.47 7.31
CA TYR A 22 10.84 -5.72 6.21
C TYR A 22 9.91 -4.62 6.73
N ILE A 23 9.09 -4.88 7.76
CA ILE A 23 8.21 -3.88 8.38
C ILE A 23 9.03 -2.77 9.08
N TYR A 24 10.12 -3.12 9.77
CA TYR A 24 10.93 -2.12 10.51
C TYR A 24 11.69 -1.16 9.59
N ASN A 25 12.13 -1.63 8.42
CA ASN A 25 12.86 -0.82 7.42
C ASN A 25 11.97 -0.21 6.33
N LYS A 26 10.64 -0.28 6.47
CA LYS A 26 9.70 0.19 5.45
C LYS A 26 9.60 1.72 5.38
N VAL A 27 9.99 2.44 6.42
CA VAL A 27 9.93 3.91 6.45
C VAL A 27 11.27 4.51 6.04
N THR A 28 11.29 5.37 5.02
CA THR A 28 12.56 5.87 4.44
C THR A 28 13.22 6.99 5.23
N LYS A 29 12.53 7.61 6.21
CA LYS A 29 13.07 8.72 7.02
C LYS A 29 13.60 8.22 8.37
N PRO A 30 14.88 8.44 8.72
CA PRO A 30 15.48 7.84 9.91
C PRO A 30 15.01 8.43 11.26
N ASN A 31 14.28 9.56 11.30
CA ASN A 31 14.03 10.31 12.54
C ASN A 31 12.57 10.82 12.71
N LEU A 32 11.55 9.97 12.59
CA LEU A 32 10.15 10.36 12.90
C LEU A 32 9.78 10.26 14.39
N GLY A 33 10.61 9.60 15.19
CA GLY A 33 10.28 9.21 16.56
C GLY A 33 9.36 7.98 16.63
N PRO A 34 9.47 7.13 17.67
CA PRO A 34 8.78 5.83 17.71
C PRO A 34 7.26 5.91 17.57
N LYS A 35 6.63 6.96 18.13
CA LYS A 35 5.19 7.17 18.11
C LYS A 35 4.67 7.41 16.68
N THR A 36 5.30 8.31 15.95
CA THR A 36 4.94 8.64 14.56
C THR A 36 5.28 7.50 13.61
N THR A 37 6.44 6.84 13.79
CA THR A 37 6.80 5.66 12.99
C THR A 37 5.74 4.57 13.09
N LYS A 38 5.24 4.29 14.31
CA LYS A 38 4.19 3.30 14.53
C LYS A 38 2.86 3.68 13.86
N LEU A 39 2.44 4.95 13.97
CA LEU A 39 1.26 5.48 13.27
C LEU A 39 1.36 5.25 11.76
N TYR A 40 2.51 5.59 11.16
CA TYR A 40 2.73 5.45 9.72
C TYR A 40 2.72 3.98 9.30
N GLN A 41 3.47 3.12 10.00
CA GLN A 41 3.49 1.69 9.70
C GLN A 41 2.09 1.07 9.75
N ARG A 42 1.29 1.42 10.76
CA ARG A 42 -0.05 0.88 10.92
C ARG A 42 -1.02 1.42 9.88
N GLY A 43 -1.03 2.73 9.67
CA GLY A 43 -1.90 3.36 8.68
C GLY A 43 -1.61 2.88 7.27
N PHE A 44 -0.34 2.87 6.86
CA PHE A 44 0.05 2.40 5.53
C PHE A 44 -0.16 0.91 5.35
N ARG A 45 -0.10 0.08 6.40
CA ARG A 45 -0.52 -1.33 6.28
C ARG A 45 -1.99 -1.44 5.86
N LEU A 46 -2.88 -0.67 6.51
CA LEU A 46 -4.30 -0.67 6.17
C LEU A 46 -4.54 -0.10 4.76
N LEU A 47 -3.80 0.93 4.36
CA LEU A 47 -3.85 1.46 2.99
C LEU A 47 -3.40 0.41 1.95
N GLU A 48 -2.32 -0.33 2.22
CA GLU A 48 -1.86 -1.40 1.33
C GLU A 48 -2.88 -2.53 1.21
N GLU A 49 -3.53 -2.90 2.32
CA GLU A 49 -4.65 -3.83 2.32
C GLU A 49 -5.82 -3.29 1.46
N GLN A 50 -6.17 -2.01 1.58
CA GLN A 50 -7.23 -1.36 0.80
C GLN A 50 -6.94 -1.39 -0.71
N LEU A 51 -5.77 -0.85 -1.11
CA LEU A 51 -5.36 -0.77 -2.52
C LEU A 51 -5.17 -2.17 -3.12
N GLY A 52 -4.55 -3.08 -2.36
CA GLY A 52 -4.30 -4.45 -2.80
C GLY A 52 -5.58 -5.26 -2.97
N THR A 53 -6.56 -5.06 -2.07
CA THR A 53 -7.89 -5.69 -2.17
C THR A 53 -8.61 -5.21 -3.42
N TYR A 54 -8.67 -3.89 -3.63
CA TYR A 54 -9.31 -3.33 -4.83
C TYR A 54 -8.72 -3.89 -6.13
N ILE A 55 -7.40 -3.83 -6.29
CA ILE A 55 -6.74 -4.33 -7.50
C ILE A 55 -7.01 -5.82 -7.69
N LYS A 56 -6.98 -6.62 -6.62
CA LYS A 56 -7.18 -8.07 -6.71
C LYS A 56 -8.63 -8.45 -7.03
N GLU A 57 -9.60 -7.69 -6.54
CA GLU A 57 -11.03 -7.99 -6.71
C GLU A 57 -11.61 -7.43 -8.02
N HIS A 58 -10.99 -6.39 -8.58
CA HIS A 58 -11.50 -5.69 -9.78
C HIS A 58 -10.64 -5.86 -11.03
N TYR A 59 -9.49 -6.56 -10.95
CA TYR A 59 -8.64 -6.81 -12.10
C TYR A 59 -8.29 -8.29 -12.25
N SER A 60 -8.61 -8.81 -13.42
CA SER A 60 -8.02 -10.05 -13.92
C SER A 60 -6.63 -9.81 -14.52
N GLY A 61 -5.85 -10.88 -14.64
CA GLY A 61 -4.49 -10.83 -15.22
C GLY A 61 -3.37 -10.42 -14.26
N VAL A 62 -3.69 -9.94 -13.05
CA VAL A 62 -2.73 -9.69 -11.98
C VAL A 62 -2.28 -11.03 -11.35
N GLU A 63 -0.97 -11.26 -11.28
CA GLU A 63 -0.37 -12.41 -10.60
C GLU A 63 -0.01 -12.08 -9.15
N LYS A 64 0.61 -10.92 -8.94
CA LYS A 64 1.12 -10.49 -7.64
C LYS A 64 1.11 -8.97 -7.53
N ILE A 65 0.95 -8.48 -6.30
CA ILE A 65 1.14 -7.07 -5.95
C ILE A 65 2.24 -6.99 -4.89
N GLU A 66 3.15 -6.04 -5.05
CA GLU A 66 4.14 -5.64 -4.03
C GLU A 66 4.01 -4.16 -3.73
N PHE A 67 4.36 -3.75 -2.52
CA PHE A 67 4.39 -2.35 -2.15
C PHE A 67 5.81 -1.88 -1.88
N SER A 68 6.11 -0.66 -2.29
CA SER A 68 7.36 0.01 -1.95
C SER A 68 7.49 0.23 -0.43
N PRO A 69 8.67 0.67 0.04
CA PRO A 69 8.76 1.42 1.28
C PRO A 69 7.78 2.61 1.30
N ILE A 70 7.40 3.03 2.50
CA ILE A 70 6.72 4.29 2.77
C ILE A 70 7.74 5.41 2.59
N TYR A 71 7.64 6.09 1.45
CA TYR A 71 8.43 7.26 1.15
C TYR A 71 7.91 8.45 1.93
N ILE A 72 8.82 9.21 2.53
CA ILE A 72 8.47 10.41 3.29
C ILE A 72 9.19 11.62 2.68
N THR A 73 8.42 12.64 2.38
CA THR A 73 8.88 13.90 1.78
C THR A 73 8.82 15.04 2.79
N GLU A 74 9.76 15.98 2.72
CA GLU A 74 9.99 16.97 3.79
C GLU A 74 9.17 18.27 3.68
N GLU A 75 8.34 18.47 2.64
CA GLU A 75 7.58 19.72 2.49
C GLU A 75 6.11 19.57 2.93
N GLY A 76 5.77 20.16 4.08
CA GLY A 76 4.39 20.38 4.54
C GLY A 76 4.23 20.36 6.07
N SER A 77 3.51 21.34 6.62
CA SER A 77 3.41 21.65 8.06
C SER A 77 2.90 20.50 8.94
N THR A 78 3.61 20.28 10.06
CA THR A 78 3.31 19.38 11.19
C THR A 78 3.45 17.87 10.93
N PHE A 79 3.09 17.36 9.74
CA PHE A 79 3.35 15.96 9.32
C PHE A 79 3.99 15.92 7.93
N SER A 80 5.05 15.11 7.77
CA SER A 80 5.68 14.90 6.47
C SER A 80 4.72 14.18 5.52
N ASN A 81 4.52 14.69 4.30
CA ASN A 81 3.76 13.96 3.29
C ASN A 81 4.43 12.61 3.03
N ALA A 82 3.64 11.54 2.94
CA ALA A 82 4.13 10.19 2.79
C ALA A 82 3.29 9.40 1.81
N TYR A 83 3.92 8.47 1.10
CA TYR A 83 3.25 7.65 0.10
C TYR A 83 3.92 6.29 -0.08
N VAL A 84 3.15 5.35 -0.61
CA VAL A 84 3.62 4.05 -1.09
C VAL A 84 3.32 3.91 -2.59
N ARG A 85 3.98 2.95 -3.23
CA ARG A 85 3.80 2.63 -4.65
C ARG A 85 3.44 1.15 -4.79
N PRO A 86 2.23 0.82 -5.23
CA PRO A 86 1.89 -0.52 -5.67
C PRO A 86 2.70 -0.90 -6.90
N THR A 87 3.23 -2.11 -6.96
CA THR A 87 3.84 -2.72 -8.15
C THR A 87 3.07 -3.96 -8.50
N ILE A 88 2.47 -3.96 -9.68
CA ILE A 88 1.70 -5.07 -10.24
C ILE A 88 2.63 -5.93 -11.05
N TYR A 89 2.54 -7.23 -10.85
CA TYR A 89 3.11 -8.27 -11.70
C TYR A 89 1.98 -8.92 -12.49
N ASP A 90 2.09 -8.97 -13.81
CA ASP A 90 1.14 -9.68 -14.65
C ASP A 90 1.53 -11.16 -14.81
N LYS A 91 0.61 -11.97 -15.36
CA LYS A 91 0.83 -13.41 -15.58
C LYS A 91 1.86 -13.74 -16.67
N HIS A 92 2.44 -12.74 -17.33
CA HIS A 92 3.48 -12.92 -18.35
C HIS A 92 4.88 -12.63 -17.80
N GLY A 93 4.99 -12.29 -16.52
CA GLY A 93 6.24 -11.94 -15.86
C GLY A 93 6.66 -10.49 -16.06
N ASN A 94 5.80 -9.63 -16.62
CA ASN A 94 6.05 -8.20 -16.63
C ASN A 94 5.68 -7.60 -15.28
N LYS A 95 6.27 -6.44 -14.97
CA LYS A 95 5.93 -5.67 -13.78
C LYS A 95 5.87 -4.19 -14.09
N ALA A 96 4.94 -3.50 -13.45
CA ALA A 96 4.80 -2.06 -13.55
C ALA A 96 4.41 -1.46 -12.21
N THR A 97 4.92 -0.26 -11.93
CA THR A 97 4.72 0.43 -10.66
C THR A 97 3.75 1.58 -10.84
N LEU A 98 2.74 1.65 -9.98
CA LEU A 98 1.76 2.74 -9.96
C LEU A 98 2.37 4.01 -9.35
N GLY A 99 1.80 5.15 -9.76
CA GLY A 99 2.22 6.50 -9.41
C GLY A 99 3.50 6.96 -10.11
N THR A 100 4.17 6.10 -10.90
CA THR A 100 5.38 6.49 -11.64
C THR A 100 5.00 7.13 -12.96
N LYS A 101 5.87 7.99 -13.49
CA LYS A 101 5.65 8.63 -14.79
C LYS A 101 5.41 7.56 -15.86
N VAL A 102 4.33 7.69 -16.61
CA VAL A 102 4.08 6.90 -17.82
C VAL A 102 4.00 7.90 -18.97
N ASN A 103 4.88 7.75 -19.96
CA ASN A 103 5.10 8.76 -20.99
C ASN A 103 5.35 10.17 -20.40
N ASN A 104 4.44 11.12 -20.63
CA ASN A 104 4.51 12.50 -20.14
C ASN A 104 3.46 12.83 -19.07
N VAL A 105 2.79 11.82 -18.51
CA VAL A 105 1.77 11.99 -17.48
C VAL A 105 2.30 11.44 -16.15
N TYR A 106 2.03 12.18 -15.07
CA TYR A 106 2.32 11.76 -13.70
C TYR A 106 1.01 11.35 -13.03
N PRO A 107 0.80 10.04 -12.81
CA PRO A 107 -0.36 9.57 -12.05
C PRO A 107 -0.27 9.98 -10.58
N SER A 108 -1.41 9.95 -9.89
CA SER A 108 -1.52 10.29 -8.46
C SER A 108 -0.60 9.45 -7.58
N SER A 109 -0.11 10.05 -6.49
CA SER A 109 0.54 9.32 -5.39
C SER A 109 -0.50 8.64 -4.51
N PHE A 110 -0.13 7.49 -3.92
CA PHE A 110 -0.97 6.73 -3.01
C PHE A 110 -0.48 6.92 -1.57
N GLY A 111 -1.11 7.81 -0.81
CA GLY A 111 -0.61 8.18 0.50
C GLY A 111 -1.38 9.30 1.18
N ILE A 112 -0.68 9.99 2.07
CA ILE A 112 -1.22 11.14 2.82
C ILE A 112 -1.68 12.20 1.81
N VAL A 113 -2.79 12.89 2.12
CA VAL A 113 -3.50 13.87 1.26
C VAL A 113 -4.42 13.24 0.21
N SER A 114 -4.15 12.03 -0.28
CA SER A 114 -4.92 11.45 -1.37
C SER A 114 -5.71 10.18 -1.04
N HIS A 115 -5.29 9.39 -0.05
CA HIS A 115 -5.93 8.11 0.27
C HIS A 115 -5.98 7.81 1.78
N ILE A 116 -5.17 8.50 2.58
CA ILE A 116 -5.10 8.28 4.03
C ILE A 116 -4.87 9.59 4.77
N ILE A 117 -5.48 9.71 5.95
CA ILE A 117 -5.22 10.77 6.93
C ILE A 117 -4.64 10.11 8.17
N LEU A 118 -3.54 10.68 8.67
CA LEU A 118 -2.84 10.22 9.86
C LEU A 118 -2.66 11.38 10.82
N ASN A 119 -3.13 11.23 12.05
CA ASN A 119 -3.02 12.25 13.08
C ASN A 119 -2.96 11.64 14.49
N PHE A 120 -2.90 12.50 15.50
CA PHE A 120 -3.17 12.15 16.89
C PHE A 120 -4.33 12.99 17.42
N ASP A 121 -5.19 12.38 18.23
CA ASP A 121 -6.27 13.11 18.93
C ASP A 121 -5.71 13.97 20.08
N GLY A 122 -6.60 14.74 20.75
CA GLY A 122 -6.21 15.57 21.90
C GLY A 122 -5.68 14.79 23.11
N GLY A 123 -5.94 13.49 23.19
CA GLY A 123 -5.37 12.57 24.18
C GLY A 123 -4.05 11.92 23.73
N GLY A 124 -3.64 12.15 22.48
CA GLY A 124 -2.46 11.57 21.87
C GLY A 124 -2.65 10.16 21.32
N ASN A 125 -3.87 9.65 21.16
CA ASN A 125 -4.14 8.37 20.50
C ASN A 125 -3.99 8.49 18.98
N GLU A 126 -3.63 7.38 18.34
CA GLU A 126 -3.54 7.29 16.87
C GLU A 126 -4.91 7.54 16.23
N VAL A 127 -4.97 8.45 15.26
CA VAL A 127 -6.12 8.64 14.36
C VAL A 127 -5.70 8.23 12.96
N ILE A 128 -6.40 7.26 12.39
CA ILE A 128 -6.15 6.71 11.05
C ILE A 128 -7.47 6.69 10.31
N GLU A 129 -7.55 7.44 9.22
CA GLU A 129 -8.74 7.46 8.36
C GLU A 129 -8.33 7.11 6.92
N LEU A 130 -9.01 6.13 6.33
CA LEU A 130 -8.88 5.82 4.90
C LEU A 130 -9.95 6.55 4.12
N LEU A 131 -9.64 7.01 2.92
CA LEU A 131 -10.65 7.56 2.03
C LEU A 131 -11.37 6.42 1.30
N ASP A 132 -12.70 6.48 1.24
CA ASP A 132 -13.52 5.58 0.44
C ASP A 132 -13.59 6.03 -1.03
N SER A 133 -14.41 5.34 -1.83
CA SER A 133 -14.58 5.63 -3.27
C SER A 133 -15.27 6.97 -3.57
N GLU A 134 -15.87 7.61 -2.56
CA GLU A 134 -16.52 8.93 -2.64
C GLU A 134 -15.69 10.02 -1.94
N ASP A 135 -14.42 9.73 -1.62
CA ASP A 135 -13.49 10.59 -0.87
C ASP A 135 -13.95 10.91 0.57
N ASN A 136 -14.86 10.11 1.16
CA ASN A 136 -15.22 10.25 2.57
C ASN A 136 -14.17 9.56 3.46
N SER A 137 -13.88 10.17 4.62
CA SER A 137 -13.02 9.58 5.64
C SER A 137 -13.74 8.47 6.40
N ILE A 138 -13.17 7.27 6.39
CA ILE A 138 -13.57 6.14 7.21
C ILE A 138 -12.55 5.95 8.34
N ASP A 139 -12.98 6.15 9.58
CA ASP A 139 -12.14 5.97 10.77
C ASP A 139 -11.82 4.48 10.99
N VAL A 140 -10.54 4.14 10.86
CA VAL A 140 -9.99 2.79 11.06
C VAL A 140 -8.97 2.77 12.20
N SER A 141 -9.02 3.76 13.10
CA SER A 141 -8.08 3.95 14.21
C SER A 141 -7.99 2.76 15.17
N ASN A 142 -9.04 1.93 15.26
CA ASN A 142 -9.06 0.72 16.09
C ASN A 142 -8.97 -0.59 15.28
N ALA A 143 -8.92 -0.51 13.95
CA ALA A 143 -8.91 -1.67 13.08
C ALA A 143 -7.56 -2.41 13.10
N LYS A 144 -7.60 -3.74 13.17
CA LYS A 144 -6.38 -4.56 13.05
C LYS A 144 -6.05 -4.89 11.60
N GLU A 145 -7.09 -5.11 10.80
CA GLU A 145 -7.10 -5.43 9.38
C GLU A 145 -8.12 -4.51 8.72
N LEU A 146 -8.07 -4.36 7.39
CA LEU A 146 -9.00 -3.56 6.61
C LEU A 146 -10.46 -3.96 6.88
N PRO A 147 -11.31 -3.07 7.42
CA PRO A 147 -12.71 -3.36 7.62
C PRO A 147 -13.49 -3.29 6.30
N GLU A 148 -14.62 -3.99 6.21
CA GLU A 148 -15.41 -4.10 4.98
C GLU A 148 -15.90 -2.74 4.47
N GLU A 149 -16.30 -1.86 5.39
CA GLU A 149 -16.74 -0.49 5.08
C GLU A 149 -15.65 0.40 4.49
N ALA A 150 -14.37 0.04 4.66
CA ALA A 150 -13.24 0.78 4.08
C ALA A 150 -12.78 0.21 2.73
N LYS A 151 -13.39 -0.88 2.23
CA LYS A 151 -13.04 -1.41 0.90
C LYS A 151 -13.52 -0.45 -0.19
N LEU A 152 -12.67 -0.26 -1.19
CA LEU A 152 -13.02 0.54 -2.35
C LEU A 152 -13.93 -0.27 -3.27
N THR A 153 -14.95 0.39 -3.80
CA THR A 153 -15.83 -0.16 -4.86
C THR A 153 -15.55 0.47 -6.22
N ASP A 154 -14.98 1.68 -6.23
CA ASP A 154 -14.41 2.37 -7.37
C ASP A 154 -13.09 3.06 -6.97
N ALA A 155 -12.13 3.16 -7.89
CA ALA A 155 -10.85 3.83 -7.64
C ALA A 155 -10.24 4.39 -8.93
N LYS A 156 -10.82 5.48 -9.44
CA LYS A 156 -10.42 6.11 -10.72
C LYS A 156 -8.92 6.38 -10.84
N SER A 157 -8.25 6.76 -9.75
CA SER A 157 -6.80 7.03 -9.73
C SER A 157 -5.99 5.76 -10.04
N ILE A 158 -6.40 4.62 -9.48
CA ILE A 158 -5.83 3.30 -9.74
C ILE A 158 -6.16 2.88 -11.17
N ASP A 159 -7.43 3.04 -11.57
CA ASP A 159 -7.91 2.56 -12.86
C ASP A 159 -7.20 3.22 -14.04
N ILE A 160 -7.15 4.55 -14.02
CA ILE A 160 -6.48 5.36 -15.04
C ILE A 160 -5.00 4.98 -15.11
N ASN A 161 -4.35 4.77 -13.96
CA ASN A 161 -2.94 4.42 -13.97
C ASN A 161 -2.69 3.02 -14.55
N ILE A 162 -3.50 2.01 -14.18
CA ILE A 162 -3.37 0.66 -14.76
C ILE A 162 -3.64 0.70 -16.25
N GLN A 163 -4.69 1.40 -16.70
CA GLN A 163 -4.98 1.60 -18.12
C GLN A 163 -3.77 2.19 -18.85
N MET A 164 -3.18 3.27 -18.33
CA MET A 164 -1.99 3.88 -18.93
C MET A 164 -0.82 2.90 -19.04
N LEU A 165 -0.59 2.04 -18.03
CA LEU A 165 0.49 1.05 -18.05
C LEU A 165 0.24 -0.08 -19.05
N VAL A 166 -1.01 -0.46 -19.26
CA VAL A 166 -1.42 -1.44 -20.29
C VAL A 166 -1.27 -0.83 -21.69
N GLU A 167 -1.74 0.40 -21.89
CA GLU A 167 -1.61 1.12 -23.18
C GLU A 167 -0.15 1.38 -23.56
N ASP A 168 0.71 1.62 -22.58
CA ASP A 168 2.16 1.76 -22.76
C ASP A 168 2.88 0.42 -23.01
N GLY A 169 2.17 -0.71 -22.83
CA GLY A 169 2.70 -2.06 -23.03
C GLY A 169 3.57 -2.58 -21.88
N GLN A 170 3.59 -1.91 -20.73
CA GLN A 170 4.32 -2.37 -19.54
C GLN A 170 3.60 -3.50 -18.82
N LEU A 171 2.27 -3.52 -18.88
CA LEU A 171 1.43 -4.61 -18.40
C LEU A 171 0.69 -5.25 -19.56
N LYS A 172 0.50 -6.56 -19.49
CA LYS A 172 -0.18 -7.35 -20.51
C LYS A 172 -1.31 -8.18 -19.90
N ASP A 173 -2.45 -8.18 -20.58
CA ASP A 173 -3.66 -8.92 -20.22
C ASP A 173 -4.16 -8.63 -18.79
N VAL A 174 -3.82 -7.46 -18.24
CA VAL A 174 -4.41 -6.92 -17.01
C VAL A 174 -5.67 -6.15 -17.40
N VAL A 175 -6.84 -6.68 -17.03
CA VAL A 175 -8.14 -6.20 -17.51
C VAL A 175 -9.05 -5.90 -16.32
N LYS A 176 -9.73 -4.76 -16.35
CA LYS A 176 -10.74 -4.41 -15.34
C LYS A 176 -11.99 -5.28 -15.57
N ASP A 177 -12.47 -5.90 -14.50
CA ASP A 177 -13.62 -6.82 -14.51
C ASP A 177 -14.98 -6.08 -14.59
#